data_AF-A0A6N9HNK8-F1
#
_entry.id   AF-A0A6N9HNK8-F1
#
_cell.length_a   1.000
_cell.length_b   1.000
_cell.length_c   1.000
_cell.angle_alpha   90.00
_cell.angle_beta   90.00
_cell.angle_gamma   90.00
#
_symmetry.space_group_name_H-M   'P 1'
#
loop_
_entity.id
_entity.type
_entity.pdbx_description
1 polymer ?
#
loop_
_entity_poly.entity_id
_entity_poly.type
_entity_poly.pdbx_seq_one_letter_code
_entity_poly.pdbx_strand_id
1 'polypeptide(L)' 'MKKLFAAFLFAAGLGASVSATARPWECEYFCRVDRDQCLQQAGDDWEAQQACQAWWEDCWVRCGNQIP' A
#
# COMPACT_ATOMS: atom_id res chain seq x y z
N MET A 1 -12.95 -9.99 -41.45
CA MET A 1 -13.04 -8.89 -40.47
C MET A 1 -14.29 -9.07 -39.61
N LYS A 2 -14.15 -9.35 -38.30
CA LYS A 2 -14.91 -8.68 -37.22
C LYS A 2 -14.36 -9.16 -35.88
N LYS A 3 -13.74 -8.23 -35.15
CA LYS A 3 -13.25 -8.40 -33.78
C LYS A 3 -14.47 -8.49 -32.86
N LEU A 4 -14.52 -9.48 -31.99
CA LEU A 4 -15.37 -9.42 -30.80
C LEU A 4 -14.43 -9.60 -29.62
N PHE A 5 -14.02 -8.47 -29.06
CA PHE A 5 -13.30 -8.40 -27.80
C PHE A 5 -14.23 -8.97 -26.73
N ALA A 6 -13.93 -10.18 -26.29
CA ALA A 6 -14.62 -10.80 -25.19
C ALA A 6 -14.26 -10.05 -23.90
N ALA A 7 -15.31 -9.73 -23.16
CA ALA A 7 -15.33 -9.07 -21.88
C ALA A 7 -14.24 -9.58 -20.92
N PHE A 8 -13.48 -8.64 -20.38
CA PHE A 8 -12.94 -8.76 -19.04
C PHE A 8 -13.27 -7.49 -18.27
N LEU A 9 -14.54 -7.41 -17.86
CA LEU A 9 -14.96 -6.62 -16.70
C LEU A 9 -14.44 -7.34 -15.45
N PHE A 10 -13.13 -7.34 -15.24
CA PHE A 10 -12.59 -7.66 -13.93
C PHE A 10 -12.73 -6.41 -13.06
N ALA A 11 -13.86 -6.36 -12.37
CA ALA A 11 -14.01 -5.84 -11.02
C ALA A 11 -12.83 -4.99 -10.48
N ALA A 12 -12.73 -3.73 -10.90
CA ALA A 12 -12.07 -2.70 -10.10
C ALA A 12 -13.06 -2.11 -9.08
N GLY A 13 -13.94 -2.96 -8.56
CA GLY A 13 -14.93 -2.66 -7.53
C GLY A 13 -14.54 -3.34 -6.23
N LEU A 14 -13.37 -3.00 -5.70
CA LEU A 14 -12.98 -3.30 -4.32
C LEU A 14 -12.11 -2.13 -3.83
N GLY A 15 -12.65 -1.30 -2.93
CA GLY A 15 -11.79 -0.56 -2.00
C GLY A 15 -12.04 0.94 -1.80
N ALA A 16 -12.96 1.61 -2.49
CA ALA A 16 -13.33 3.00 -2.16
C ALA A 16 -14.25 3.09 -0.92
N SER A 17 -14.04 2.22 0.06
CA SER A 17 -14.84 2.16 1.28
C SER A 17 -13.87 1.94 2.44
N VAL A 18 -13.91 2.85 3.41
CA VAL A 18 -13.19 2.84 4.70
C VAL A 18 -11.71 3.27 4.71
N SER A 19 -11.40 4.54 4.42
CA SER A 19 -10.17 5.14 5.00
C SER A 19 -10.37 6.54 5.59
N ALA A 20 -11.60 7.06 5.61
CA ALA A 20 -11.86 8.41 6.12
C ALA A 20 -11.96 8.51 7.66
N THR A 21 -11.70 7.43 8.41
CA THR A 21 -11.75 7.46 9.89
C THR A 21 -10.69 6.61 10.58
N ALA A 22 -9.58 6.26 9.91
CA ALA A 22 -8.40 5.83 10.67
C ALA A 22 -7.93 7.06 11.45
N ARG A 23 -7.98 7.01 12.78
CA ARG A 23 -7.40 8.09 13.58
C ARG A 23 -5.90 8.18 13.25
N PRO A 24 -5.25 9.35 13.35
CA PRO A 24 -3.86 9.51 12.91
C PRO A 24 -2.90 8.45 13.50
N TRP A 25 -3.12 8.07 14.76
CA TRP A 25 -2.36 7.02 15.45
C TRP A 25 -2.60 5.60 14.90
N GLU A 26 -3.79 5.31 14.38
CA GLU A 26 -4.08 4.03 13.71
C GLU A 26 -3.40 3.98 12.34
N CYS A 27 -3.41 5.11 11.61
CA CYS A 27 -2.75 5.22 10.31
C CYS A 27 -1.24 4.93 10.43
N GLU A 28 -0.56 5.61 11.36
CA GLU A 28 0.87 5.39 11.65
C GLU A 28 1.17 3.95 12.07
N TYR A 29 0.31 3.39 12.94
CA TYR A 29 0.45 2.03 13.42
C TYR A 29 0.39 1.03 12.27
N PHE A 30 -0.59 1.14 11.38
CA PHE A 30 -0.72 0.24 10.22
C PHE A 30 0.43 0.41 9.23
N CYS A 31 0.87 1.64 8.93
CA CYS A 31 2.04 1.87 8.08
C CYS A 31 3.26 1.11 8.63
N ARG A 32 3.51 1.22 9.94
CA ARG A 32 4.65 0.53 10.58
C ARG A 32 4.51 -0.99 10.52
N VAL A 33 3.34 -1.52 10.85
CA VAL A 33 3.08 -2.98 10.85
C VAL A 33 3.30 -3.56 9.45
N ASP A 34 2.74 -2.91 8.42
CA ASP A 34 2.86 -3.37 7.04
C ASP A 34 4.30 -3.27 6.53
N ARG A 35 5.05 -2.22 6.92
CA ARG A 35 6.48 -2.12 6.62
C ARG A 35 7.25 -3.28 7.24
N ASP A 36 7.02 -3.57 8.52
CA ASP A 36 7.73 -4.64 9.21
C ASP A 36 7.39 -6.01 8.60
N GLN A 37 6.15 -6.21 8.15
CA GLN A 37 5.74 -7.40 7.41
C GLN A 37 6.41 -7.49 6.03
N CYS A 38 6.51 -6.37 5.32
CA CYS A 38 7.20 -6.26 4.04
C CYS A 38 8.69 -6.59 4.20
N LEU A 39 9.36 -6.05 5.22
CA LEU A 39 10.77 -6.32 5.51
C LEU A 39 11.01 -7.79 5.88
N GLN A 40 10.09 -8.40 6.64
CA GLN A 40 10.16 -9.84 6.93
C GLN A 40 10.05 -10.71 5.66
N GLN A 41 9.22 -10.30 4.70
CA GLN A 41 9.07 -10.99 3.42
C GLN A 41 10.25 -10.74 2.47
N ALA A 42 10.81 -9.52 2.48
CA ALA A 42 11.97 -9.15 1.69
C ALA A 42 13.23 -9.93 2.09
N GLY A 43 13.36 -10.30 3.38
CA GLY A 43 14.54 -11.03 3.86
C GLY A 43 15.80 -10.20 3.65
N ASP A 44 16.80 -10.76 2.94
CA ASP A 44 18.07 -10.09 2.64
C ASP A 44 18.08 -9.36 1.28
N ASP A 45 16.94 -9.30 0.58
CA ASP A 45 16.84 -8.58 -0.69
C ASP A 45 16.83 -7.06 -0.45
N TRP A 46 17.98 -6.44 -0.73
CA TRP A 46 18.18 -5.00 -0.60
C TRP A 46 17.21 -4.15 -1.44
N GLU A 47 16.87 -4.57 -2.66
CA GLU A 47 15.95 -3.81 -3.51
C GLU A 47 14.53 -3.89 -2.96
N ALA A 48 14.12 -5.08 -2.50
CA ALA A 48 12.83 -5.27 -1.85
C ALA A 48 12.73 -4.49 -0.53
N GLN A 49 13.78 -4.47 0.28
CA GLN A 49 13.84 -3.67 1.51
C GLN A 49 13.67 -2.17 1.22
N GLN A 50 14.33 -1.64 0.18
CA GLN A 50 14.15 -0.24 -0.23
C GLN A 50 12.73 0.05 -0.71
N ALA A 51 12.11 -0.88 -1.45
CA ALA A 51 10.72 -0.73 -1.86
C ALA A 51 9.75 -0.69 -0.66
N CYS A 52 9.99 -1.52 0.36
CA CYS A 52 9.23 -1.50 1.62
C CYS A 52 9.36 -0.14 2.34
N GLN A 53 10.58 0.41 2.36
CA GLN A 53 10.86 1.69 3.01
C GLN A 53 10.20 2.87 2.27
N ALA A 54 10.31 2.91 0.94
CA ALA A 54 9.67 3.95 0.13
C ALA A 54 8.13 3.92 0.25
N TRP A 55 7.55 2.72 0.29
CA TRP A 55 6.12 2.54 0.53
C TRP A 55 5.71 3.06 1.92
N TRP A 56 6.51 2.76 2.95
CA TRP A 56 6.26 3.22 4.31
C TRP A 56 6.31 4.75 4.42
N GLU A 57 7.26 5.40 3.77
CA GLU A 57 7.38 6.87 3.76
C GLU A 57 6.14 7.53 3.15
N ASP A 58 5.66 7.01 2.02
CA ASP A 58 4.41 7.49 1.39
C ASP A 58 3.21 7.27 2.32
N CYS A 59 3.11 6.10 2.97
CA CYS A 59 2.08 5.82 3.96
C CYS A 59 2.14 6.81 5.14
N TRP A 60 3.34 7.06 5.68
CA TRP A 60 3.59 7.97 6.79
C TRP A 60 3.19 9.41 6.48
N VAL A 61 3.52 9.90 5.28
CA VAL A 61 3.13 11.24 4.81
C VAL A 61 1.62 11.34 4.60
N ARG A 62 0.97 10.30 4.09
CA ARG A 62 -0.50 10.25 3.95
C ARG A 62 -1.22 10.29 5.30
N CYS A 63 -0.57 9.82 6.36
CA CYS A 63 -1.07 9.97 7.74
C CYS A 63 -0.92 11.40 8.30
N GLY A 64 -0.28 12.32 7.55
CA GLY A 64 -0.09 13.72 7.95
C GLY A 64 1.23 13.99 8.67
N ASN A 65 2.15 13.03 8.70
CA ASN A 65 3.45 13.18 9.34
C ASN A 65 4.53 13.70 8.39
N GLN A 66 5.59 14.26 8.97
CA GLN A 66 6.81 14.57 8.23
C GLN A 66 7.71 13.34 8.20
N ILE A 67 8.44 13.15 7.09
CA ILE A 67 9.43 12.08 6.95
C ILE A 67 10.51 12.30 8.03
N PRO A 68 10.82 11.30 8.87
CA PRO A 68 11.83 11.42 9.93
C PRO A 68 13.26 11.51 9.40
#